data_AF-A0A1A8P7L8-F1
#
_entry.id   AF-A0A1A8P7L8-F1
#
_cell.length_a   1.000
_cell.length_b   1.000
_cell.length_c   1.000
_cell.angle_alpha   90.00
_cell.angle_beta   90.00
_cell.angle_gamma   90.00
#
_symmetry.space_group_name_H-M   'P 1'
#
loop_
_entity.id
_entity.type
_entity.pdbx_description
1 polymer ?
#
loop_
_entity_poly.entity_id
_entity_poly.type
_entity_poly.pdbx_seq_one_letter_code
_entity_poly.pdbx_strand_id
1 'polypeptide(L)'
;GPHNHAIAGVAVALKQAMTPEFKAYQSQVLANCKALSGALMDLGYKIVTGGSDNHLILLDLRNKGTDGGRAEKVLEACAIACNKNTCPGDRSALRPSGLRFGSPALTSRGLVQDDFKKVAHFIHRGIELTLEIQRSMDPKAPLKEFIQALVNGERFQQRVAEIRAEVEAFAGQFPMPGLPEL
;
A
#
# COMPACT_ATOMS: atom_id res chain seq x y z
N GLY A 1 8.31 -23.20 27.86
CA GLY A 1 8.43 -24.39 26.99
C GLY A 1 8.08 -24.00 25.56
N PRO A 2 8.50 -24.76 24.53
CA PRO A 2 8.23 -24.43 23.12
C PRO A 2 6.74 -24.49 22.78
N HIS A 3 6.32 -23.67 21.80
CA HIS A 3 4.95 -23.64 21.28
C HIS A 3 4.78 -24.70 20.18
N ASN A 4 4.58 -25.97 20.55
CA ASN A 4 4.54 -27.09 19.60
C ASN A 4 3.48 -26.94 18.50
N HIS A 5 2.36 -26.25 18.76
CA HIS A 5 1.35 -25.91 17.75
C HIS A 5 1.90 -24.98 16.65
N ALA A 6 2.73 -23.99 17.02
CA ALA A 6 3.38 -23.11 16.05
C ALA A 6 4.45 -23.85 15.25
N ILE A 7 5.22 -24.75 15.89
CA ILE A 7 6.21 -25.59 15.21
C ILE A 7 5.54 -26.48 14.15
N ALA A 8 4.39 -27.08 14.47
CA ALA A 8 3.61 -27.84 13.51
C ALA A 8 3.17 -26.97 12.32
N GLY A 9 2.68 -25.75 12.57
CA GLY A 9 2.33 -24.79 11.51
C GLY A 9 3.52 -24.43 10.61
N VAL A 10 4.70 -24.21 11.19
CA VAL A 10 5.94 -23.95 10.42
C VAL A 10 6.32 -25.15 9.56
N ALA A 11 6.22 -26.38 10.07
CA ALA A 11 6.50 -27.59 9.30
C ALA A 11 5.58 -27.71 8.06
N VAL A 12 4.30 -27.37 8.21
CA VAL A 12 3.34 -27.31 7.09
C VAL A 12 3.76 -26.23 6.08
N ALA A 13 4.10 -25.02 6.53
CA ALA A 13 4.53 -23.93 5.67
C ALA A 13 5.83 -24.26 4.90
N LEU A 14 6.80 -24.91 5.55
CA LEU A 14 8.04 -25.37 4.91
C LEU A 14 7.76 -26.42 3.82
N LYS A 15 6.83 -27.34 4.07
CA LYS A 15 6.39 -28.31 3.05
C LYS A 15 5.78 -27.61 1.83
N GLN A 16 4.91 -26.61 2.05
CA GLN A 16 4.34 -25.81 0.97
C GLN A 16 5.40 -25.01 0.21
N ALA A 17 6.41 -24.48 0.90
CA ALA A 17 7.48 -23.69 0.28
C ALA A 17 8.36 -24.48 -0.71
N MET A 18 8.33 -25.81 -0.65
CA MET A 18 9.10 -26.69 -1.55
C MET A 18 8.35 -27.04 -2.84
N THR A 19 7.08 -26.65 -2.99
CA THR A 19 6.29 -27.05 -4.16
C THR A 19 6.58 -26.16 -5.39
N PRO A 20 6.39 -26.67 -6.62
CA PRO A 20 6.54 -25.86 -7.83
C PRO A 20 5.57 -24.66 -7.87
N GLU A 21 4.37 -24.79 -7.29
CA GLU A 21 3.40 -23.69 -7.19
C GLU A 21 3.92 -22.55 -6.32
N PHE A 22 4.64 -22.85 -5.23
CA PHE A 22 5.25 -21.80 -4.41
C PHE A 22 6.36 -21.06 -5.16
N LYS A 23 7.13 -21.74 -6.00
CA LYS A 23 8.11 -21.10 -6.89
C LYS A 23 7.44 -20.19 -7.92
N ALA A 24 6.33 -20.64 -8.51
CA ALA A 24 5.53 -19.82 -9.43
C ALA A 24 4.95 -18.59 -8.71
N TYR A 25 4.39 -18.76 -7.52
CA TYR A 25 3.93 -17.67 -6.65
C TYR A 25 5.03 -16.65 -6.39
N GLN A 26 6.23 -17.06 -5.96
CA GLN A 26 7.32 -16.11 -5.69
C GLN A 26 7.80 -15.39 -6.95
N SER A 27 7.78 -16.05 -8.11
CA SER A 27 8.08 -15.40 -9.39
C SER A 27 7.03 -14.32 -9.72
N GLN A 28 5.76 -14.61 -9.44
CA GLN A 28 4.66 -13.64 -9.61
C GLN A 28 4.78 -12.47 -8.62
N VAL A 29 5.18 -12.70 -7.38
CA VAL A 29 5.43 -11.66 -6.37
C VAL A 29 6.43 -10.62 -6.88
N LEU A 30 7.54 -11.08 -7.47
CA LEU A 30 8.56 -10.20 -8.05
C LEU A 30 8.04 -9.45 -9.28
N ALA A 31 7.35 -10.14 -10.18
CA ALA A 31 6.77 -9.53 -11.38
C ALA A 31 5.74 -8.44 -11.03
N ASN A 32 4.90 -8.69 -10.03
CA ASN A 32 3.91 -7.75 -9.50
C ASN A 32 4.55 -6.52 -8.85
N CYS A 33 5.63 -6.71 -8.08
CA CYS A 33 6.36 -5.59 -7.48
C CYS A 33 6.95 -4.67 -8.57
N LYS A 34 7.54 -5.24 -9.62
CA LYS A 34 8.04 -4.49 -10.77
C LYS A 34 6.92 -3.75 -11.51
N ALA A 35 5.77 -4.39 -11.71
CA ALA A 35 4.61 -3.76 -12.34
C ALA A 35 4.08 -2.58 -11.53
N LEU A 36 3.95 -2.72 -10.21
CA LEU A 36 3.55 -1.64 -9.31
C LEU A 36 4.55 -0.47 -9.35
N SER A 37 5.85 -0.79 -9.26
CA SER A 37 6.91 0.22 -9.32
C SER A 37 6.87 0.99 -10.64
N GLY A 38 6.77 0.28 -11.77
CA GLY A 38 6.70 0.88 -13.10
C GLY A 38 5.49 1.82 -13.24
N ALA A 39 4.29 1.33 -12.91
CA ALA A 39 3.07 2.12 -12.99
C ALA A 39 3.11 3.38 -12.10
N LEU A 40 3.68 3.29 -10.88
CA LEU A 40 3.85 4.46 -10.02
C LEU A 40 4.89 5.44 -10.57
N MET A 41 5.98 4.96 -11.17
CA MET A 41 6.96 5.83 -11.84
C MET A 41 6.35 6.54 -13.06
N ASP A 42 5.52 5.85 -13.85
CA ASP A 42 4.79 6.42 -14.99
C ASP A 42 3.81 7.52 -14.53
N LEU A 43 3.25 7.40 -13.32
CA LEU A 43 2.42 8.44 -12.66
C LEU A 43 3.27 9.56 -12.01
N GLY A 44 4.58 9.56 -12.23
CA GLY A 44 5.51 10.59 -11.78
C GLY A 44 5.88 10.50 -10.30
N TYR A 45 5.72 9.34 -9.67
CA TYR A 45 6.22 9.10 -8.31
C TYR A 45 7.70 8.73 -8.34
N LYS A 46 8.42 9.12 -7.28
CA LYS A 46 9.81 8.73 -7.09
C LYS A 46 9.86 7.45 -6.26
N ILE A 47 10.50 6.42 -6.80
CA ILE A 47 10.82 5.20 -6.05
C ILE A 47 12.28 5.29 -5.60
N VAL A 48 12.54 5.06 -4.30
CA VAL A 48 13.91 4.98 -3.78
C VAL A 48 14.65 3.88 -4.54
N THR A 49 15.92 4.13 -4.89
CA THR A 49 16.74 3.31 -5.81
C THR A 49 16.22 3.15 -7.24
N GLY A 50 15.10 3.79 -7.62
CA GLY A 50 14.56 3.77 -8.99
C GLY A 50 13.82 2.49 -9.38
N GLY A 51 13.52 1.60 -8.43
CA GLY A 51 12.86 0.33 -8.70
C GLY A 51 12.91 -0.63 -7.52
N SER A 52 12.77 -1.93 -7.79
CA SER A 52 12.97 -3.00 -6.81
C SER A 52 13.40 -4.31 -7.47
N ASP A 53 14.27 -5.02 -6.76
CA ASP A 53 14.71 -6.39 -7.07
C ASP A 53 14.04 -7.44 -6.18
N ASN A 54 13.09 -7.04 -5.33
CA ASN A 54 12.41 -7.92 -4.39
C ASN A 54 10.89 -7.66 -4.38
N HIS A 55 10.25 -7.90 -3.23
CA HIS A 55 8.79 -7.89 -3.07
C HIS A 55 8.22 -6.56 -2.56
N LEU A 56 9.07 -5.55 -2.31
CA LEU A 56 8.64 -4.25 -1.81
C LEU A 56 9.26 -3.08 -2.57
N ILE A 57 8.60 -1.93 -2.49
CA ILE A 57 9.10 -0.63 -2.93
C ILE A 57 8.99 0.39 -1.81
N LEU A 58 9.86 1.41 -1.86
CA LEU A 58 9.78 2.58 -1.02
C LEU A 58 9.51 3.81 -1.89
N LEU A 59 8.30 4.34 -1.80
CA LEU A 59 7.86 5.50 -2.55
C LEU A 59 8.19 6.78 -1.74
N ASP A 60 8.84 7.75 -2.37
CA ASP A 60 9.25 9.04 -1.81
C ASP A 60 8.25 10.13 -2.26
N LEU A 61 7.48 10.70 -1.33
CA LEU A 61 6.42 11.66 -1.63
C LEU A 61 6.90 13.12 -1.70
N ARG A 62 8.19 13.40 -1.45
CA ARG A 62 8.70 14.79 -1.41
C ARG A 62 8.50 15.52 -2.73
N ASN A 63 8.63 14.82 -3.86
CA ASN A 63 8.42 15.42 -5.18
C ASN A 63 6.94 15.77 -5.47
N LYS A 64 6.01 15.23 -4.69
CA LYS A 64 4.58 15.57 -4.75
C LYS A 64 4.17 16.63 -3.71
N GLY A 65 5.06 16.98 -2.76
CA GLY A 65 4.77 17.98 -1.74
C GLY A 65 3.94 17.48 -0.56
N THR A 66 3.92 16.16 -0.32
CA THR A 66 3.25 15.54 0.83
C THR A 66 4.21 14.62 1.59
N ASP A 67 3.73 14.00 2.67
CA ASP A 67 4.47 13.09 3.53
C ASP A 67 3.70 11.78 3.75
N GLY A 68 4.43 10.75 4.18
CA GLY A 68 3.86 9.43 4.39
C GLY A 68 2.79 9.40 5.48
N GLY A 69 2.87 10.28 6.49
CA GLY A 69 1.91 10.31 7.59
C GLY A 69 0.52 10.76 7.17
N ARG A 70 0.43 11.79 6.34
CA ARG A 70 -0.85 12.26 5.79
C ARG A 70 -1.40 11.27 4.76
N ALA A 71 -0.56 10.82 3.83
CA ALA A 71 -0.98 9.91 2.77
C ALA A 71 -1.44 8.54 3.31
N GLU A 72 -0.74 7.98 4.30
CA GLU A 72 -1.14 6.72 4.97
C GLU A 72 -2.56 6.81 5.53
N LYS A 73 -2.94 7.94 6.15
CA LYS A 73 -4.28 8.12 6.75
C LYS A 73 -5.39 8.19 5.71
N VAL A 74 -5.15 8.83 4.57
CA VAL A 74 -6.13 8.89 3.48
C VAL A 74 -6.27 7.53 2.81
N LEU A 75 -5.16 6.84 2.54
CA LEU A 75 -5.17 5.50 1.95
C LEU A 75 -5.87 4.49 2.88
N GLU A 76 -5.62 4.54 4.18
CA GLU A 76 -6.32 3.73 5.19
C GLU A 76 -7.83 3.96 5.15
N ALA A 77 -8.28 5.23 5.07
CA ALA A 77 -9.70 5.56 4.95
C ALA A 77 -10.33 5.01 3.66
N CYS A 78 -9.54 4.88 2.59
CA CYS A 78 -9.94 4.31 1.30
C CYS A 78 -9.77 2.78 1.21
N ALA A 79 -9.61 2.08 2.34
CA ALA A 79 -9.38 0.63 2.42
C ALA A 79 -8.07 0.13 1.76
N ILE A 80 -7.03 0.99 1.69
CA ILE A 80 -5.69 0.64 1.22
C ILE A 80 -4.72 0.64 2.40
N ALA A 81 -4.39 -0.56 2.89
CA ALA A 81 -3.42 -0.72 3.96
C ALA A 81 -1.98 -0.50 3.44
N CYS A 82 -1.28 0.46 4.05
CA CYS A 82 0.13 0.72 3.79
C CYS A 82 0.83 1.20 5.06
N ASN A 83 2.13 1.45 4.98
CA ASN A 83 2.91 1.94 6.12
C ASN A 83 3.78 3.12 5.72
N LYS A 84 3.71 4.21 6.50
CA LYS A 84 4.67 5.32 6.39
C LYS A 84 6.08 4.87 6.79
N ASN A 85 7.08 5.26 6.01
CA ASN A 85 8.46 4.84 6.22
C ASN A 85 9.43 5.99 5.93
N THR A 86 10.50 6.10 6.72
CA THR A 86 11.54 7.09 6.47
C THR A 86 12.25 6.81 5.15
N CYS A 87 12.62 7.89 4.44
CA CYS A 87 13.42 7.83 3.23
C CYS A 87 14.80 8.45 3.44
N PRO A 88 15.80 8.10 2.60
CA PRO A 88 17.07 8.81 2.57
C PRO A 88 16.87 10.32 2.41
N GLY A 89 17.47 11.11 3.30
CA GLY A 89 17.35 12.57 3.34
C GLY A 89 16.17 13.11 4.15
N ASP A 90 15.40 12.26 4.84
CA ASP A 90 14.45 12.75 5.85
C ASP A 90 15.20 13.42 7.00
N ARG A 91 14.78 14.63 7.35
CA ARG A 91 15.36 15.40 8.48
C ARG A 91 14.86 14.92 9.85
N SER A 92 13.76 14.16 9.89
CA SER A 92 13.14 13.70 11.13
C SER A 92 12.44 12.36 10.93
N ALA A 93 12.71 11.40 11.81
CA ALA A 93 12.03 10.11 11.82
C ALA A 93 10.55 10.20 12.20
N LEU A 94 10.14 11.28 12.88
CA LEU A 94 8.74 11.50 13.30
C LEU A 94 7.85 11.97 12.15
N ARG A 95 8.44 12.44 11.04
CA ARG A 95 7.73 12.89 9.84
C ARG A 95 8.33 12.22 8.60
N PRO A 96 8.09 10.91 8.43
CA PRO A 96 8.61 10.15 7.29
C PRO A 96 8.00 10.66 5.99
N SER A 97 8.83 10.81 4.96
CA SER A 97 8.34 11.25 3.64
C SER A 97 7.82 10.12 2.76
N GLY A 98 8.02 8.86 3.13
CA GLY A 98 7.75 7.74 2.26
C GLY A 98 6.60 6.84 2.68
N LEU A 99 6.19 6.00 1.73
CA LEU A 99 5.27 4.88 1.93
C LEU A 99 5.94 3.58 1.44
N ARG A 100 5.80 2.52 2.22
CA ARG A 100 6.26 1.17 1.86
C ARG A 100 5.10 0.32 1.36
N PHE A 101 5.23 -0.20 0.15
CA PHE A 101 4.26 -1.13 -0.45
C PHE A 101 4.93 -2.48 -0.74
N GLY A 102 4.17 -3.57 -0.62
CA GLY A 102 4.65 -4.91 -0.96
C GLY A 102 3.60 -5.70 -1.73
N SER A 103 4.06 -6.58 -2.61
CA SER A 103 3.21 -7.45 -3.43
C SER A 103 2.76 -8.79 -2.83
N PRO A 104 3.36 -9.39 -1.77
CA PRO A 104 3.04 -10.76 -1.35
C PRO A 104 1.56 -11.00 -1.04
N ALA A 105 0.95 -10.17 -0.19
CA ALA A 105 -0.41 -10.41 0.31
C ALA A 105 -1.45 -10.43 -0.81
N LEU A 106 -1.38 -9.48 -1.75
CA LEU A 106 -2.29 -9.42 -2.89
C LEU A 106 -1.97 -10.49 -3.93
N THR A 107 -0.71 -10.85 -4.13
CA THR A 107 -0.33 -11.95 -5.02
C THR A 107 -0.87 -13.29 -4.50
N SER A 108 -0.88 -13.52 -3.19
CA SER A 108 -1.49 -14.71 -2.58
C SER A 108 -3.01 -14.80 -2.79
N ARG A 109 -3.67 -13.68 -3.10
CA ARG A 109 -5.08 -13.62 -3.49
C ARG A 109 -5.29 -13.80 -5.00
N GLY A 110 -4.22 -13.95 -5.78
CA GLY A 110 -4.27 -14.19 -7.22
C GLY A 110 -4.11 -12.94 -8.09
N LEU A 111 -3.75 -11.78 -7.54
CA LEU A 111 -3.51 -10.59 -8.35
C LEU A 111 -2.28 -10.77 -9.25
N VAL A 112 -2.38 -10.31 -10.49
CA VAL A 112 -1.30 -10.31 -11.49
C VAL A 112 -0.87 -8.88 -11.88
N GLN A 113 0.06 -8.74 -12.82
CA GLN A 113 0.71 -7.46 -13.13
C GLN A 113 -0.30 -6.37 -13.53
N ASP A 114 -1.32 -6.70 -14.31
CA ASP A 114 -2.35 -5.74 -14.73
C ASP A 114 -3.25 -5.30 -13.57
N ASP A 115 -3.47 -6.16 -12.59
CA ASP A 115 -4.15 -5.80 -11.35
C ASP A 115 -3.30 -4.84 -10.52
N PHE A 116 -1.98 -5.03 -10.46
CA PHE A 116 -1.07 -4.11 -9.78
C PHE A 116 -0.97 -2.74 -10.44
N LYS A 117 -1.23 -2.62 -11.76
CA LYS A 117 -1.41 -1.31 -12.41
C LYS A 117 -2.67 -0.60 -11.92
N LYS A 118 -3.78 -1.33 -11.74
CA LYS A 118 -5.01 -0.78 -11.12
C LYS A 118 -4.76 -0.36 -9.67
N VAL A 119 -4.05 -1.17 -8.89
CA VAL A 119 -3.61 -0.83 -7.52
C VAL A 119 -2.79 0.46 -7.51
N ALA A 120 -1.87 0.65 -8.46
CA ALA A 120 -1.11 1.89 -8.60
C ALA A 120 -2.02 3.11 -8.83
N HIS A 121 -3.06 2.97 -9.65
CA HIS A 121 -4.05 4.04 -9.86
C HIS A 121 -4.90 4.35 -8.62
N PHE A 122 -5.29 3.34 -7.83
CA PHE A 122 -5.98 3.57 -6.56
C PHE A 122 -5.09 4.32 -5.55
N ILE A 123 -3.82 3.91 -5.43
CA ILE A 123 -2.82 4.61 -4.61
C ILE A 123 -2.68 6.05 -5.07
N HIS A 124 -2.56 6.28 -6.38
CA HIS A 124 -2.46 7.62 -6.95
C HIS A 124 -3.65 8.49 -6.60
N ARG A 125 -4.88 7.99 -6.75
CA ARG A 125 -6.11 8.72 -6.37
C ARG A 125 -6.13 9.09 -4.89
N GLY A 126 -5.71 8.19 -4.00
CA GLY A 126 -5.60 8.46 -2.57
C GLY A 126 -4.57 9.55 -2.25
N ILE A 127 -3.43 9.57 -2.96
CA ILE A 127 -2.43 10.62 -2.81
C ILE A 127 -2.93 11.97 -3.38
N GLU A 128 -3.63 11.97 -4.52
CA GLU A 128 -4.23 13.21 -5.05
C GLU A 128 -5.28 13.79 -4.08
N LEU A 129 -6.09 12.93 -3.43
CA LEU A 129 -7.00 13.36 -2.37
C LEU A 129 -6.24 13.92 -1.16
N THR A 130 -5.11 13.31 -0.78
CA THR A 130 -4.23 13.84 0.28
C THR A 130 -3.76 15.25 -0.05
N LEU A 131 -3.33 15.49 -1.28
CA LEU A 131 -2.89 16.79 -1.76
C LEU A 131 -4.03 17.80 -1.80
N GLU A 132 -5.23 17.40 -2.20
CA GLU A 132 -6.41 18.27 -2.19
C GLU A 132 -6.74 18.75 -0.77
N ILE A 133 -6.75 17.84 0.21
CA ILE A 133 -7.00 18.20 1.60
C ILE A 133 -5.91 19.17 2.08
N GLN A 134 -4.63 18.89 1.82
CA GLN A 134 -3.54 19.79 2.20
C GLN A 134 -3.66 21.18 1.57
N ARG A 135 -4.07 21.29 0.30
CA ARG A 135 -4.23 22.57 -0.39
C ARG A 135 -5.37 23.42 0.18
N SER A 136 -6.37 22.79 0.81
CA SER A 136 -7.47 23.50 1.49
C SER A 136 -7.13 24.00 2.90
N MET A 137 -5.91 23.74 3.38
CA MET A 137 -5.49 23.99 4.76
C MET A 137 -4.27 24.92 4.83
N ASP A 138 -3.94 25.40 6.02
CA ASP A 138 -2.66 26.07 6.28
C ASP A 138 -1.50 25.11 5.95
N PRO A 139 -0.49 25.52 5.17
CA PRO A 139 0.68 24.68 4.85
C PRO A 139 1.45 24.17 6.10
N LYS A 140 1.32 24.85 7.24
CA LYS A 140 1.93 24.50 8.53
C LYS A 140 0.98 23.71 9.44
N ALA A 141 -0.26 23.42 9.01
CA ALA A 141 -1.24 22.70 9.80
C ALA A 141 -0.66 21.35 10.29
N PRO A 142 -0.74 21.03 11.59
CA PRO A 142 -0.26 19.77 12.13
C PRO A 142 -1.06 18.58 11.62
N LEU A 143 -0.49 17.37 11.72
CA LEU A 143 -1.16 16.14 11.29
C LEU A 143 -2.53 15.94 11.98
N LYS A 144 -2.69 16.38 13.23
CA LYS A 144 -3.96 16.31 13.96
C LYS A 144 -5.08 17.08 13.26
N GLU A 145 -4.80 18.29 12.81
CA GLU A 145 -5.76 19.10 12.07
C GLU A 145 -6.05 18.50 10.70
N PHE A 146 -5.04 17.93 10.03
CA PHE A 146 -5.25 17.22 8.76
C PHE A 146 -6.22 16.04 8.92
N ILE A 147 -6.06 15.25 9.99
CA ILE A 147 -6.96 14.14 10.30
C ILE A 147 -8.37 14.66 10.60
N GLN A 148 -8.50 15.77 11.35
CA GLN A 148 -9.81 16.38 11.61
C GLN A 148 -10.48 16.86 10.31
N ALA A 149 -9.74 17.47 9.39
CA ALA A 149 -10.26 17.86 8.08
C ALA A 149 -10.70 16.65 7.26
N LEU A 150 -9.89 15.58 7.25
CA LEU A 150 -10.24 14.32 6.59
C LEU A 150 -11.56 13.75 7.14
N VAL A 151 -11.75 13.73 8.46
CA VAL A 151 -12.92 13.11 9.10
C VAL A 151 -14.17 14.00 9.01
N ASN A 152 -14.03 15.31 9.22
CA ASN A 152 -15.17 16.22 9.35
C ASN A 152 -15.56 16.91 8.03
N GLY A 153 -14.69 16.88 7.02
CA GLY A 153 -14.96 17.50 5.72
C GLY A 153 -15.89 16.65 4.87
N GLU A 154 -17.16 17.05 4.77
CA GLU A 154 -18.19 16.33 3.99
C GLU A 154 -17.74 16.03 2.56
N ARG A 155 -17.17 17.02 1.87
CA ARG A 155 -16.58 16.86 0.53
C ARG A 155 -15.50 15.77 0.49
N PHE A 156 -14.63 15.72 1.50
CA PHE A 156 -13.54 14.74 1.54
C PHE A 156 -14.06 13.34 1.88
N GLN A 157 -15.01 13.24 2.79
CA GLN A 157 -15.68 11.98 3.12
C GLN A 157 -16.41 11.39 1.91
N GLN A 158 -17.08 12.20 1.10
CA GLN A 158 -17.70 11.75 -0.14
C GLN A 158 -16.65 11.15 -1.09
N ARG A 159 -15.54 11.84 -1.31
CA ARG A 159 -14.45 11.33 -2.16
C ARG A 159 -13.77 10.08 -1.61
N VAL A 160 -13.59 9.99 -0.29
CA VAL A 160 -13.12 8.77 0.36
C VAL A 160 -14.09 7.62 0.09
N ALA A 161 -15.39 7.84 0.27
CA ALA A 161 -16.41 6.81 0.06
C ALA A 161 -16.42 6.31 -1.40
N GLU A 162 -16.28 7.20 -2.38
CA GLU A 162 -16.18 6.85 -3.80
C GLU A 162 -14.95 5.96 -4.07
N ILE A 163 -13.75 6.40 -3.67
CA ILE A 163 -12.52 5.63 -3.88
C ILE A 163 -12.60 4.29 -3.14
N ARG A 164 -13.09 4.30 -1.90
CA ARG A 164 -13.24 3.11 -1.06
C ARG A 164 -14.16 2.09 -1.69
N ALA A 165 -15.32 2.50 -2.19
CA ALA A 165 -16.28 1.60 -2.82
C ALA A 165 -15.67 0.92 -4.05
N GLU A 166 -14.92 1.65 -4.87
CA GLU A 166 -14.22 1.06 -6.02
C GLU A 166 -13.10 0.11 -5.60
N VAL A 167 -12.32 0.46 -4.56
CA VAL A 167 -11.27 -0.41 -4.00
C VAL A 167 -11.85 -1.70 -3.44
N GLU A 168 -12.94 -1.62 -2.66
CA GLU A 168 -13.60 -2.77 -2.07
C GLU A 168 -14.26 -3.65 -3.14
N ALA A 169 -14.91 -3.05 -4.14
CA ALA A 169 -15.49 -3.78 -5.26
C ALA A 169 -14.43 -4.49 -6.11
N PHE A 170 -13.27 -3.87 -6.32
CA PHE A 170 -12.13 -4.51 -6.97
C PHE A 170 -11.56 -5.65 -6.12
N ALA A 171 -11.30 -5.39 -4.83
CA ALA A 171 -10.73 -6.38 -3.92
C ALA A 171 -11.67 -7.58 -3.67
N GLY A 172 -12.98 -7.38 -3.76
CA GLY A 172 -14.00 -8.43 -3.58
C GLY A 172 -14.02 -9.48 -4.69
N GLN A 173 -13.36 -9.24 -5.83
CA GLN A 173 -13.29 -10.18 -6.96
C GLN A 173 -12.29 -11.32 -6.74
N PHE A 174 -11.42 -11.20 -5.72
CA PHE A 174 -10.31 -12.12 -5.49
C PHE A 174 -10.56 -13.02 -4.28
N PRO A 175 -10.14 -14.30 -4.31
CA PRO A 175 -10.28 -15.21 -3.17
C PRO A 175 -9.54 -14.71 -1.92
N MET A 176 -9.97 -15.20 -0.76
CA MET A 176 -9.32 -14.96 0.52
C MET A 176 -8.77 -16.31 1.05
N PRO A 177 -7.45 -16.55 1.01
CA PRO A 177 -6.86 -17.74 1.60
C PRO A 177 -7.16 -17.81 3.10
N GLY A 178 -7.63 -18.96 3.58
CA GLY A 178 -8.02 -19.11 4.98
C GLY A 178 -9.01 -20.25 5.19
N LEU A 179 -9.68 -20.23 6.32
CA LEU A 179 -10.78 -21.15 6.61
C LEU A 179 -12.01 -20.78 5.78
N PRO A 180 -12.85 -21.74 5.35
CA PRO A 180 -14.07 -21.47 4.59
C PRO A 180 -15.10 -20.61 5.32
N GLU A 181 -15.09 -20.65 6.65
CA GLU A 181 -15.93 -19.86 7.56
C GLU A 181 -15.04 -19.37 8.73
N LEU A 182 -15.24 -18.12 9.15
CA LEU A 182 -14.66 -17.51 10.36
C LEU A 182 -15.77 -17.27 11.39
#